data_AF-A0ABD2PK65-F1
#
_entry.id   AF-A0ABD2PK65-F1
#
_cell.length_a   1.000
_cell.length_b   1.000
_cell.length_c   1.000
_cell.angle_alpha   90.00
_cell.angle_beta   90.00
_cell.angle_gamma   90.00
#
_symmetry.space_group_name_H-M   'P 1'
#
loop_
_entity.id
_entity.type
_entity.pdbx_description
1 polymer ?
#
loop_
_entity_poly.entity_id
_entity_poly.type
_entity_poly.pdbx_seq_one_letter_code
_entity_poly.pdbx_strand_id
1 'polypeptide(L)' 'MSGCYGDVEIVFDGAEMTNMEVLQQVKQGYRMPNPSSEGKPCPQDLYELMLSCWNKEPDLRPDFGQIVESLDRKQSSIN' A
#
# COMPACT_ATOMS: atom_id res chain seq x y z
N MET A 1 -24.10 -17.75 -16.12
CA MET A 1 -24.34 -17.79 -14.65
C MET A 1 -23.08 -18.25 -13.96
N SER A 2 -22.20 -17.31 -13.60
CA SER A 2 -21.20 -17.46 -12.54
C SER A 2 -20.53 -16.10 -12.37
N GLY A 3 -21.19 -15.23 -11.61
CA GLY A 3 -20.57 -14.02 -11.11
C GLY A 3 -19.70 -14.31 -9.90
N CYS A 4 -18.87 -13.32 -9.58
CA CYS A 4 -18.37 -13.02 -8.25
C CYS A 4 -17.42 -14.05 -7.64
N TYR A 5 -16.12 -13.86 -7.80
CA TYR A 5 -15.20 -13.49 -6.71
C TYR A 5 -14.01 -12.81 -7.38
N GLY A 6 -13.89 -11.49 -7.15
CA GLY A 6 -12.74 -10.73 -7.62
C GLY A 6 -11.51 -11.21 -6.87
N ASP A 7 -10.60 -11.87 -7.58
CA ASP A 7 -9.25 -12.08 -7.08
C ASP A 7 -8.55 -10.72 -7.14
N VAL A 8 -7.99 -10.32 -6.01
CA VAL A 8 -7.27 -9.05 -5.87
C VAL A 8 -6.00 -9.17 -6.71
N GLU A 9 -6.04 -8.66 -7.94
CA GLU A 9 -4.88 -8.65 -8.84
C GLU A 9 -3.82 -7.70 -8.30
N ILE A 10 -2.80 -8.27 -7.64
CA ILE A 10 -1.59 -7.53 -7.26
C ILE A 10 -0.55 -7.79 -8.34
N VAL A 11 -0.53 -6.92 -9.35
CA VAL A 11 0.41 -6.99 -10.48
C VAL A 11 1.72 -6.30 -10.08
N PHE A 12 2.84 -7.01 -10.22
CA PHE A 12 4.19 -6.45 -10.10
C PHE A 12 5.01 -6.78 -11.35
N ASP A 13 5.55 -5.75 -12.00
CA ASP A 13 6.50 -5.86 -13.12
C ASP A 13 6.04 -6.77 -14.28
N GLY A 14 4.72 -6.82 -14.52
CA GLY A 14 4.12 -7.61 -15.60
C GLY A 14 3.97 -9.11 -15.32
N ALA A 15 4.22 -9.57 -14.10
CA ALA A 15 3.92 -10.94 -13.66
C ALA A 15 2.67 -10.97 -12.77
N GLU A 16 1.73 -11.85 -13.10
CA GLU A 16 0.54 -12.12 -12.30
C GLU A 16 0.93 -12.90 -11.05
N MET A 17 0.55 -12.39 -9.87
CA MET A 17 0.72 -13.09 -8.60
C MET A 17 -0.63 -13.61 -8.12
N THR A 18 -0.67 -14.88 -7.72
CA THR A 18 -1.83 -15.45 -7.04
C THR A 18 -1.95 -14.91 -5.61
N ASN A 19 -3.15 -14.94 -5.03
CA ASN A 19 -3.39 -14.56 -3.63
C ASN A 19 -2.45 -15.30 -2.64
N MET A 20 -2.10 -16.56 -2.93
CA MET A 20 -1.17 -17.31 -2.09
C MET A 20 0.27 -16.77 -2.15
N GLU A 21 0.74 -16.42 -3.34
CA GLU A 21 2.07 -15.85 -3.54
C GLU A 21 2.17 -14.47 -2.90
N VAL A 22 1.13 -13.64 -3.04
CA VAL A 22 1.01 -12.36 -2.32
C VAL A 22 1.15 -12.56 -0.81
N LEU A 23 0.41 -13.51 -0.23
CA LEU A 23 0.47 -13.79 1.20
C LEU A 23 1.88 -14.22 1.63
N GLN A 24 2.59 -15.02 0.83
CA GLN A 24 3.97 -15.41 1.13
C GLN A 24 4.91 -14.20 1.07
N GLN A 25 4.82 -13.38 0.02
CA GLN A 25 5.67 -12.21 -0.14
C GLN A 25 5.46 -11.20 0.99
N VAL A 26 4.20 -10.88 1.33
CA VAL A 26 3.88 -9.95 2.42
C VAL A 26 4.43 -10.45 3.76
N LYS A 27 4.39 -11.77 4.01
CA LYS A 27 5.00 -12.40 5.20
C LYS A 27 6.53 -12.30 5.20
N GLN A 28 7.16 -12.40 4.03
CA GLN A 28 8.61 -12.22 3.86
C GLN A 28 9.06 -10.76 4.04
N GLY A 29 8.12 -9.82 4.10
CA GLY A 29 8.39 -8.39 4.30
C GLY A 29 8.35 -7.58 3.01
N TYR A 30 7.97 -8.20 1.90
CA TYR A 30 7.76 -7.51 0.64
C TYR A 30 6.63 -6.48 0.73
N ARG A 31 6.83 -5.32 0.12
CA ARG A 31 5.84 -4.24 -0.01
C ARG A 31 5.91 -3.67 -1.43
N MET A 32 4.78 -3.13 -1.90
CA MET A 32 4.70 -2.47 -3.21
C MET A 32 5.69 -1.31 -3.32
N PRO A 33 6.46 -1.16 -4.42
CA PRO A 33 7.31 -0.01 -4.63
C PRO A 33 6.46 1.24 -4.79
N ASN A 34 7.10 2.40 -4.68
CA ASN A 34 6.43 3.66 -4.86
C ASN A 34 5.85 3.76 -6.29
N PRO A 35 4.53 3.93 -6.47
CA PRO A 35 3.90 4.03 -7.79
C PRO A 35 4.35 5.25 -8.61
N SER A 36 5.14 6.15 -8.02
CA SER A 36 5.89 7.18 -8.76
C SER A 36 6.84 6.62 -9.82
N SER A 37 7.28 5.36 -9.73
CA SER A 37 8.03 4.71 -10.82
C SER A 37 7.18 4.45 -12.07
N GLU A 38 5.87 4.25 -11.89
CA GLU A 38 4.90 3.87 -12.94
C GLU A 38 4.12 5.08 -13.49
N GLY A 39 4.66 6.30 -13.34
CA GLY A 39 4.08 7.52 -13.91
C GLY A 39 2.88 8.11 -13.16
N LYS A 40 2.53 7.59 -11.97
CA LYS A 40 1.53 8.22 -11.09
C LYS A 40 2.24 9.13 -10.07
N PRO A 41 1.91 10.43 -9.98
CA PRO A 41 2.53 11.30 -8.99
C PRO A 41 2.12 10.88 -7.58
N CYS A 42 3.01 10.17 -6.87
CA CYS A 42 2.83 9.81 -5.47
C CYS A 42 3.95 10.47 -4.64
N PRO A 43 3.62 11.50 -3.84
CA PRO A 43 4.59 12.13 -2.96
C PRO A 43 5.31 11.09 -2.10
N GLN A 44 6.63 11.19 -1.98
CA GLN A 44 7.44 10.27 -1.18
C GLN A 44 6.92 10.21 0.27
N ASP A 45 6.57 11.37 0.80
CA ASP A 45 5.89 11.58 2.07
C ASP A 45 4.61 10.77 2.30
N LEU A 46 3.83 10.53 1.25
CA LEU A 46 2.61 9.72 1.30
C LEU A 46 2.96 8.24 1.28
N TYR A 47 3.97 7.87 0.48
CA TYR A 47 4.47 6.50 0.43
C TYR A 47 5.08 6.06 1.76
N GLU A 48 5.78 6.94 2.47
CA GLU A 48 6.29 6.68 3.82
C GLU A 48 5.17 6.42 4.83
N LEU A 49 4.05 7.15 4.72
CA LEU A 49 2.85 6.87 5.52
C LEU A 49 2.24 5.51 5.16
N MET A 50 2.21 5.13 3.87
CA MET A 50 1.75 3.79 3.48
C MET A 50 2.65 2.68 4.07
N LEU A 51 3.97 2.89 4.11
CA LEU A 51 4.90 1.94 4.73
C LEU A 51 4.68 1.80 6.25
N SER A 52 4.39 2.89 6.96
CA SER A 52 4.07 2.81 8.40
C SER A 52 2.75 2.08 8.66
N CYS A 53 1.74 2.27 7.79
CA CYS A 53 0.51 1.48 7.81
C CYS A 53 0.75 -0.01 7.54
N TRP A 54 1.72 -0.35 6.67
CA TRP A 54 2.08 -1.72 6.35
C TRP A 54 3.18 -2.31 7.24
N ASN A 55 3.37 -1.78 8.45
CA ASN A 55 4.38 -2.31 9.38
C ASN A 55 4.12 -3.80 9.68
N LYS A 56 5.23 -4.56 9.74
CA LYS A 56 5.21 -5.99 10.08
C LYS A 56 4.65 -6.20 11.49
N GLU A 57 5.01 -5.32 12.41
CA GLU A 57 4.51 -5.32 13.78
C GLU A 57 3.18 -4.56 13.84
N PRO A 58 2.08 -5.20 14.25
CA PRO A 58 0.77 -4.55 14.30
C PRO A 58 0.74 -3.40 15.30
N ASP A 59 1.49 -3.50 16.41
CA ASP A 59 1.53 -2.49 17.47
C ASP A 59 2.25 -1.21 17.04
N LEU A 60 3.07 -1.27 15.99
CA LEU A 60 3.76 -0.12 15.41
C LEU A 60 2.93 0.56 14.30
N ARG A 61 1.76 0.01 13.94
CA ARG A 61 0.89 0.63 12.94
C ARG A 61 0.19 1.83 13.58
N PRO A 62 0.15 2.98 12.89
CA PRO A 62 -0.55 4.14 13.40
C PRO A 62 -2.06 3.87 13.51
N ASP A 63 -2.69 4.48 14.51
CA ASP A 63 -4.16 4.50 14.59
C ASP A 63 -4.75 5.37 13.47
N PHE A 64 -6.02 5.12 13.12
CA PHE A 64 -6.73 5.93 12.13
C PHE A 64 -6.70 7.43 12.45
N GLY A 65 -6.76 7.82 13.73
CA GLY A 65 -6.61 9.22 14.13
C GLY A 65 -5.26 9.83 13.73
N GLN A 66 -4.16 9.07 13.92
CA GLN A 66 -2.82 9.50 13.53
C GLN A 66 -2.64 9.55 11.99
N ILE A 67 -3.29 8.63 11.28
CA ILE A 67 -3.30 8.60 9.82
C ILE A 67 -4.02 9.84 9.27
N VAL A 68 -5.23 10.15 9.76
CA VAL A 68 -6.01 11.33 9.34
C VAL A 68 -5.21 12.60 9.59
N GLU A 69 -4.65 12.78 10.79
CA GLU A 69 -3.85 13.96 11.12
C GLU A 69 -2.60 14.08 10.22
N SER A 70 -1.96 12.96 9.88
CA SER A 70 -0.81 12.93 8.97
C SER A 70 -1.19 13.27 7.54
N LEU A 71 -2.37 12.82 7.08
CA LEU A 71 -2.91 13.15 5.76
C LEU A 71 -3.32 14.61 5.67
N ASP A 72 -4.02 15.15 6.67
CA ASP A 72 -4.46 16.55 6.70
C ASP A 72 -3.25 17.50 6.62
N ARG A 73 -2.19 17.21 7.40
CA ARG A 73 -0.92 17.96 7.30
C ARG A 73 -0.33 17.92 5.90
N LYS A 74 -0.26 16.74 5.28
CA LYS A 74 0.37 16.57 3.96
C LYS A 74 -0.50 17.08 2.79
N GLN A 75 -1.83 17.07 2.93
CA GLN A 75 -2.75 17.66 1.95
C GLN A 75 -2.76 19.19 2.01
N SER A 76 -2.49 19.78 3.17
CA SER A 76 -2.42 21.25 3.33
C SER A 76 -1.30 21.91 2.50
N SER A 77 -0.30 21.14 2.07
CA SER A 77 0.78 21.60 1.17
C SER A 77 0.48 21.39 -0.33
N ILE A 78 -0.67 20.79 -0.67
CA ILE A 78 -1.09 20.50 -2.05
C ILE A 78 -2.20 21.47 -2.53
N ASN A 79 -2.72 22.33 -1.65
CA ASN A 79 -3.65 23.43 -2.00
C ASN A 79 -3.00 24.81 -1.91
#